data_AF-A0A9N9NWZ0-F1
#
_entry.id   AF-A0A9N9NWZ0-F1
#
_cell.length_a   1.000
_cell.length_b   1.000
_cell.length_c   1.000
_cell.angle_alpha   90.00
_cell.angle_beta   90.00
_cell.angle_gamma   90.00
#
_symmetry.space_group_name_H-M   'P 1'
#
loop_
_entity.id
_entity.type
_entity.pdbx_description
1 polymer ?
#
loop_
_entity_poly.entity_id
_entity_poly.type
_entity_poly.pdbx_seq_one_letter_code
_entity_poly.pdbx_strand_id
1 'polypeptide(L)'
;GSKKIGCEWQINMTSPKNSSLVTITLFKNTHYHDIFIETLKFTPIYRSFTSEIIEEIEFYVVNSHCNASTIQNLLQPKYPEWVFLTQDLDNAIQKIKRDHNL
;
A
#
# COMPACT_ATOMS: atom_id res chain seq x y z
N GLY A 1 12.06 0.43 8.31
CA GLY A 1 11.68 -0.37 9.50
C GLY A 1 10.62 0.37 10.28
N SER A 2 9.56 -0.30 10.73
CA SER A 2 8.52 0.32 11.56
C SER A 2 9.01 0.50 13.00
N LYS A 3 8.90 1.73 13.54
CA LYS A 3 9.17 2.02 14.94
C LYS A 3 7.86 1.89 15.72
N LYS A 4 7.75 0.89 16.60
CA LYS A 4 6.60 0.77 17.51
C LYS A 4 6.66 1.91 18.53
N ILE A 5 5.67 2.80 18.49
CA ILE A 5 5.59 4.00 19.34
C ILE A 5 4.88 3.70 20.68
N GLY A 6 4.65 2.43 21.01
CA GLY A 6 3.93 2.06 22.23
C GLY A 6 2.46 2.51 22.26
N CYS A 7 1.88 2.88 21.12
CA CYS A 7 0.47 3.25 21.02
C CYS A 7 -0.42 2.02 21.30
N GLU A 8 -1.42 2.19 22.16
CA GLU A 8 -2.38 1.14 22.51
C GLU A 8 -3.51 0.99 21.49
N TRP A 9 -3.63 1.95 20.56
CA TRP A 9 -4.65 1.91 19.52
C TRP A 9 -4.53 0.61 18.73
N GLN A 10 -5.61 -0.15 18.70
CA GLN A 10 -5.68 -1.39 17.95
C GLN A 10 -7.11 -1.73 17.58
N ILE A 11 -7.26 -2.34 16.42
CA ILE A 11 -8.51 -2.96 15.97
C ILE A 11 -8.20 -4.37 15.52
N ASN A 12 -8.97 -5.34 16.02
CA ASN A 12 -8.92 -6.72 15.54
C ASN A 12 -10.18 -7.00 14.73
N MET A 13 -9.98 -7.57 13.55
CA MET A 13 -11.06 -7.89 12.62
C MET A 13 -10.92 -9.33 12.18
N THR A 14 -12.04 -10.05 12.10
CA THR A 14 -12.10 -11.41 11.58
C THR A 14 -13.04 -11.45 10.37
N SER A 15 -12.59 -12.12 9.32
CA SER A 15 -13.39 -12.39 8.12
C SER A 15 -13.33 -13.89 7.84
N PRO A 16 -14.27 -14.68 8.39
CA PRO A 16 -14.29 -16.12 8.15
C PRO A 16 -14.51 -16.41 6.67
N LYS A 17 -13.84 -17.43 6.10
CA LYS A 17 -14.00 -17.82 4.69
C LYS A 17 -15.45 -18.19 4.32
N ASN A 18 -16.24 -18.60 5.31
CA ASN A 18 -17.60 -19.10 5.13
C ASN A 18 -18.67 -18.04 5.46
N SER A 19 -18.26 -16.78 5.65
CA SER A 19 -19.15 -15.68 6.01
C SER A 19 -18.82 -14.46 5.17
N SER A 20 -19.84 -13.77 4.69
CA SER A 20 -19.69 -12.45 4.06
C SER A 20 -19.54 -11.32 5.08
N LEU A 21 -19.64 -11.62 6.38
CA LEU A 21 -19.58 -10.64 7.45
C LEU A 21 -18.17 -10.54 8.03
N VAL A 22 -17.64 -9.32 8.05
CA VAL A 22 -16.43 -8.95 8.78
C VAL A 22 -16.83 -8.51 10.18
N THR A 23 -16.24 -9.14 11.20
CA THR A 23 -16.54 -8.84 12.61
C THR A 23 -15.38 -8.12 13.27
N ILE A 24 -15.66 -7.03 13.97
CA ILE A 24 -14.68 -6.38 14.85
C ILE A 24 -14.70 -7.10 16.19
N THR A 25 -13.60 -7.76 16.56
CA THR A 25 -13.49 -8.52 17.81
C THR A 25 -12.87 -7.71 18.94
N LEU A 26 -12.11 -6.66 18.61
CA LEU A 26 -11.53 -5.72 19.57
C LEU A 26 -11.42 -4.34 18.92
N PHE A 27 -11.78 -3.30 19.67
CA PHE A 27 -11.49 -1.93 19.30
C PHE A 27 -11.00 -1.17 20.53
N LYS A 28 -9.70 -0.85 20.58
CA LYS A 28 -9.13 0.08 21.56
C LYS A 28 -8.80 1.37 20.84
N ASN A 29 -9.50 2.45 21.19
CA ASN A 29 -9.34 3.75 20.56
C ASN A 29 -8.45 4.74 21.35
N THR A 30 -7.63 4.23 22.27
CA THR A 30 -6.76 5.06 23.09
C THR A 30 -5.47 5.36 22.35
N HIS A 31 -5.15 6.65 22.21
CA HIS A 31 -3.89 7.13 21.63
C HIS A 31 -3.08 7.82 22.72
N TYR A 32 -1.77 7.57 22.73
CA TYR A 32 -0.81 8.25 23.61
C TYR A 32 0.07 9.25 22.87
N HIS A 33 -0.35 9.64 21.68
CA HIS A 33 0.31 10.64 20.85
C HIS A 33 -0.75 11.44 20.10
N ASP A 34 -0.40 12.65 19.68
CA ASP A 34 -1.27 13.45 18.84
C ASP A 34 -1.50 12.74 17.49
N ILE A 35 -2.74 12.78 17.02
CA ILE A 35 -3.10 12.33 15.68
C ILE A 35 -3.02 13.57 14.78
N PHE A 36 -1.94 13.67 14.01
CA PHE A 36 -1.77 14.75 13.05
C PHE A 36 -2.70 14.55 11.85
N ILE A 37 -3.88 15.15 11.90
CA ILE A 37 -4.91 15.12 10.84
C ILE A 37 -4.36 15.60 9.49
N GLU A 38 -3.30 16.41 9.47
CA GLU A 38 -2.64 16.83 8.24
C GLU A 38 -2.05 15.66 7.43
N THR A 39 -1.73 14.53 8.08
CA THR A 39 -1.38 13.28 7.38
C THR A 39 -2.52 12.72 6.53
N LEU A 40 -3.76 13.15 6.74
CA LEU A 40 -4.87 12.78 5.86
C LEU A 40 -4.75 13.39 4.46
N LYS A 41 -4.15 14.58 4.34
CA LYS A 41 -3.88 15.22 3.02
C LYS A 41 -2.96 14.36 2.16
N PHE A 42 -2.15 13.57 2.84
CA PHE A 42 -1.14 12.69 2.29
C PHE A 42 -1.67 11.26 2.08
N THR A 43 -2.67 10.81 2.86
CA THR A 43 -3.17 9.41 2.78
C THR A 43 -3.65 8.92 1.41
N PRO A 44 -4.33 9.68 0.54
CA PRO A 44 -4.71 9.20 -0.79
C PRO A 44 -3.50 9.04 -1.72
N ILE A 45 -2.54 9.97 -1.63
CA ILE A 45 -1.31 9.99 -2.43
C ILE A 45 -0.41 8.80 -2.05
N TYR A 46 -0.38 8.44 -0.77
CA TYR A 46 0.45 7.33 -0.28
C TYR A 46 -0.23 5.95 -0.30
N ARG A 47 -1.54 5.83 -0.59
CA ARG A 47 -2.23 4.52 -0.54
C ARG A 47 -2.44 3.86 -1.90
N SER A 48 -2.41 4.62 -2.98
CA SER A 48 -2.70 4.09 -4.30
C SER A 48 -2.02 4.93 -5.38
N PHE A 49 -1.24 4.27 -6.22
CA PHE A 49 -0.68 4.87 -7.42
C PHE A 49 -1.79 5.41 -8.34
N THR A 50 -1.53 6.53 -9.00
CA THR A 50 -2.42 7.04 -10.05
C THR A 50 -2.52 6.06 -11.21
N SER A 51 -3.58 6.17 -12.02
CA SER A 51 -3.72 5.32 -13.21
C SER A 51 -2.50 5.41 -14.14
N GLU A 52 -1.94 6.61 -14.31
CA GLU A 52 -0.72 6.85 -15.09
C GLU A 52 0.48 6.03 -14.56
N ILE A 53 0.71 6.07 -13.24
CA ILE A 53 1.79 5.28 -12.62
C ILE A 53 1.50 3.77 -12.71
N ILE A 54 0.24 3.36 -12.57
CA ILE A 54 -0.16 1.94 -12.72
C ILE A 54 0.12 1.43 -14.13
N GLU A 55 -0.20 2.21 -15.17
CA GLU A 55 0.07 1.86 -16.56
C GLU A 55 1.57 1.67 -16.82
N GLU A 56 2.43 2.53 -16.23
CA GLU A 56 3.89 2.33 -16.30
C GLU A 56 4.36 1.08 -15.57
N ILE A 57 3.86 0.84 -14.34
CA ILE A 57 4.20 -0.38 -13.58
C ILE A 57 3.79 -1.62 -14.39
N GLU A 58 2.60 -1.61 -14.98
CA GLU A 58 2.09 -2.69 -15.83
C GLU A 58 2.99 -2.93 -17.03
N PHE A 59 3.40 -1.88 -17.73
CA PHE A 59 4.36 -1.99 -18.83
C PHE A 59 5.65 -2.69 -18.40
N TYR A 60 6.23 -2.31 -17.25
CA TYR A 60 7.47 -2.91 -16.75
C TYR A 60 7.31 -4.36 -16.27
N VAL A 61 6.13 -4.72 -15.74
CA VAL A 61 5.83 -6.08 -15.28
C VAL A 61 5.58 -7.02 -16.45
N VAL A 62 4.74 -6.61 -17.40
CA VAL A 62 4.27 -7.44 -18.52
C VAL A 62 5.36 -7.61 -19.57
N ASN A 63 6.05 -6.52 -19.95
CA ASN A 63 6.99 -6.55 -21.08
C ASN A 63 8.45 -6.75 -20.67
N SER A 64 8.81 -6.43 -19.43
CA SER A 64 10.23 -6.39 -18.99
C SER A 64 10.50 -7.22 -17.73
N HIS A 65 9.49 -7.89 -17.18
CA HIS A 65 9.58 -8.74 -15.97
C HIS A 65 10.39 -8.11 -14.82
N CYS A 66 10.30 -6.79 -14.67
CA CYS A 66 11.07 -6.06 -13.70
C CYS A 66 10.57 -6.33 -12.27
N ASN A 67 11.49 -6.38 -11.30
CA ASN A 67 11.15 -6.47 -9.89
C ASN A 67 10.84 -5.08 -9.30
N ALA A 68 10.31 -5.04 -8.08
CA ALA A 68 9.93 -3.80 -7.41
C ALA A 68 11.10 -2.80 -7.28
N SER A 69 12.32 -3.26 -7.02
CA SER A 69 13.49 -2.35 -6.91
C SER A 69 13.84 -1.70 -8.24
N THR A 70 13.81 -2.47 -9.34
CA THR A 70 14.03 -1.92 -10.69
C THR A 70 12.95 -0.92 -11.05
N ILE A 71 11.68 -1.26 -10.81
CA ILE A 71 10.54 -0.38 -11.08
C ILE A 71 10.64 0.91 -10.26
N GLN A 72 10.99 0.81 -8.97
CA GLN A 72 11.22 1.97 -8.10
C GLN A 72 12.29 2.90 -8.69
N ASN A 73 13.44 2.36 -9.10
CA ASN A 73 14.54 3.15 -9.67
C ASN A 73 14.17 3.82 -11.00
N LEU A 74 13.25 3.24 -11.76
CA LEU A 74 12.75 3.81 -13.02
C LEU A 74 11.69 4.90 -12.78
N LEU A 75 10.83 4.72 -11.78
CA LEU A 75 9.74 5.64 -11.48
C LEU A 75 10.17 6.84 -10.63
N GLN A 76 11.08 6.66 -9.66
CA GLN A 76 11.47 7.73 -8.73
C GLN A 76 11.99 9.00 -9.44
N PRO A 77 12.80 8.92 -10.52
CA PRO A 77 13.22 10.11 -11.27
C PRO A 77 12.08 10.76 -12.06
N LYS A 78 11.07 9.99 -12.50
CA LYS A 78 9.91 10.49 -13.25
C LYS A 78 8.89 11.18 -12.35
N TYR A 79 8.73 10.67 -11.13
CA TYR A 79 7.76 11.12 -10.16
C TYR A 79 8.49 11.49 -8.84
N PRO A 80 9.27 12.57 -8.81
CA PRO A 80 10.12 12.91 -7.65
C PRO A 80 9.32 13.22 -6.38
N GLU A 81 8.08 13.70 -6.54
CA GLU A 81 7.17 13.99 -5.43
C GLU A 81 6.51 12.72 -4.84
N TRP A 82 6.66 11.57 -5.51
CA TRP A 82 6.09 10.31 -5.07
C TRP A 82 7.09 9.51 -4.24
N VAL A 83 6.59 8.93 -3.15
CA VAL A 83 7.34 7.93 -2.38
C VAL A 83 6.86 6.55 -2.81
N PHE A 84 7.71 5.84 -3.54
CA PHE A 84 7.44 4.46 -3.94
C PHE A 84 7.87 3.51 -2.83
N LEU A 85 6.94 3.11 -1.96
CA LEU A 85 7.22 2.07 -0.98
C LEU A 85 7.29 0.70 -1.66
N THR A 86 8.31 -0.10 -1.31
CA THR A 86 8.50 -1.44 -1.88
C THR A 86 7.26 -2.32 -1.72
N GLN A 87 6.59 -2.24 -0.56
CA GLN A 87 5.37 -3.01 -0.29
C GLN A 87 4.21 -2.62 -1.22
N ASP A 88 4.07 -1.34 -1.56
CA ASP A 88 3.00 -0.87 -2.44
C ASP A 88 3.27 -1.29 -3.89
N LEU A 89 4.55 -1.23 -4.31
CA LEU A 89 4.98 -1.77 -5.60
C LEU A 89 4.75 -3.28 -5.68
N ASP A 90 5.13 -4.05 -4.66
CA ASP A 90 4.89 -5.50 -4.63
C ASP A 90 3.40 -5.82 -4.72
N ASN A 91 2.55 -5.09 -4.00
CA ASN A 91 1.10 -5.25 -4.08
C ASN A 91 0.56 -4.96 -5.49
N ALA A 92 1.03 -3.88 -6.13
CA ALA A 92 0.65 -3.53 -7.50
C ALA A 92 1.10 -4.61 -8.51
N ILE A 93 2.36 -5.05 -8.41
CA ILE A 93 2.92 -6.11 -9.27
C ILE A 93 2.10 -7.40 -9.12
N GLN A 94 1.81 -7.83 -7.89
CA GLN A 94 1.03 -9.04 -7.64
C GLN A 94 -0.42 -8.94 -8.12
N LYS A 95 -1.00 -7.74 -8.13
CA LYS A 95 -2.31 -7.50 -8.74
C LYS A 95 -2.23 -7.64 -10.26
N ILE A 96 -1.28 -6.95 -10.90
CA ILE A 96 -1.08 -6.98 -12.35
C ILE A 96 -0.81 -8.41 -12.83
N LYS A 97 0.05 -9.16 -12.14
CA LYS A 97 0.31 -10.57 -12.49
C LYS A 97 -0.95 -11.44 -12.45
N ARG A 98 -1.81 -11.25 -11.45
CA ARG A 98 -3.11 -11.95 -11.37
C ARG A 98 -4.04 -11.57 -12.52
N ASP A 99 -4.08 -10.29 -12.87
CA ASP A 99 -4.96 -9.78 -13.94
C ASP A 99 -4.49 -10.27 -15.34
N HIS A 100 -3.19 -10.50 -15.52
CA HIS A 100 -2.57 -10.98 -16.76
C HIS A 100 -2.24 -12.49 -16.80
N ASN A 101 -2.53 -13.25 -15.74
CA ASN A 101 -2.16 -14.65 -15.58
C ASN A 101 -0.64 -14.94 -15.73
N LEU A 102 0.19 -14.10 -15.13
CA LEU A 102 1.66 -14.18 -15.09
C LEU A 102 2.22 -14.78 -13.79
#